data_AF-A0A917DKM5-F1
#
_entry.id   AF-A0A917DKM5-F1
#
_cell.length_a   1.000
_cell.length_b   1.000
_cell.length_c   1.000
_cell.angle_alpha   90.00
_cell.angle_beta   90.00
_cell.angle_gamma   90.00
#
_symmetry.space_group_name_H-M   'P 1'
#
loop_
_entity.id
_entity.type
_entity.pdbx_description
1 polymer ?
#
loop_
_entity_poly.entity_id
_entity_poly.type
_entity_poly.pdbx_seq_one_letter_code
_entity_poly.pdbx_strand_id
1 'polypeptide(L)'
;MRLYVDRLKAKLREEQGLTLIELIAVLTILSVVMGLIYSTITFGLNAYHKVRIENSLRDEGDLIMSSIITELYTFGPEIIEQEQGNTSSILLKSRDQSAQNLDAVEKSEAVAIKGETQKSLYIGNEEIGIDSDLSGSVINLDCQGLAACSSGLIQIKLKLKQSYGGKDHELMLESKFGF
;
A
#
# COMPACT_ATOMS: atom_id res chain seq x y z
N MET A 1 28.77 55.73 -17.10
CA MET A 1 28.53 54.72 -16.05
C MET A 1 28.62 55.28 -14.62
N ARG A 2 29.65 56.09 -14.27
CA ARG A 2 29.77 56.73 -12.93
C ARG A 2 28.57 57.60 -12.49
N LEU A 3 28.05 58.43 -13.41
CA LEU A 3 26.87 59.28 -13.15
C LEU A 3 25.59 58.53 -12.74
N TYR A 4 25.44 57.26 -13.15
CA TYR A 4 24.27 56.45 -12.79
C TYR A 4 24.41 55.88 -11.37
N VAL A 5 25.61 55.48 -11.01
CA VAL A 5 25.97 54.96 -9.68
C VAL A 5 25.86 56.07 -8.63
N ASP A 6 26.26 57.30 -8.97
CA ASP A 6 26.20 58.42 -8.04
C ASP A 6 24.76 58.89 -7.77
N ARG A 7 23.85 58.78 -8.75
CA ARG A 7 22.42 59.01 -8.53
C ARG A 7 21.76 57.96 -7.65
N LEU A 8 22.16 56.70 -7.78
CA LEU A 8 21.69 55.60 -6.91
C LEU A 8 22.17 55.81 -5.47
N LYS A 9 23.43 56.20 -5.27
CA LYS A 9 23.97 56.55 -3.95
C LYS A 9 23.28 57.76 -3.33
N ALA A 10 22.89 58.76 -4.12
CA ALA A 10 22.16 59.93 -3.63
C ALA A 10 20.73 59.57 -3.17
N LYS A 11 20.01 58.72 -3.91
CA LYS A 11 18.68 58.22 -3.53
C LYS A 11 18.69 57.30 -2.30
N LEU A 12 19.75 56.52 -2.12
CA LEU A 12 19.94 55.66 -0.93
C LEU A 12 20.32 56.45 0.33
N ARG A 13 20.68 57.74 0.19
CA ARG A 13 21.12 58.63 1.27
C ARG A 13 20.01 59.60 1.70
N GLU A 14 18.81 59.50 1.13
CA GLU A 14 17.62 60.13 1.69
C GLU A 14 17.16 59.33 2.92
N GLU A 15 17.43 59.84 4.11
CA GLU A 15 16.96 59.28 5.39
C GLU A 15 15.48 59.58 5.63
N GLN A 16 14.62 59.30 4.65
CA GLN A 16 13.18 59.30 4.85
C GLN A 16 12.82 57.97 5.51
N GLY A 17 12.63 57.98 6.83
CA GLY A 17 12.16 56.82 7.57
C GLY A 17 10.77 56.36 7.12
N LEU A 18 10.48 55.06 7.26
CA LEU A 18 9.17 54.51 6.98
C LEU A 18 8.13 55.11 7.95
N THR A 19 7.01 55.56 7.39
CA THR A 19 5.89 55.98 8.23
C THR A 19 5.23 54.75 8.87
N LEU A 20 4.69 54.92 10.08
CA LEU A 20 4.00 53.82 10.79
C LEU A 20 2.87 53.21 9.95
N ILE A 21 2.16 54.05 9.19
CA ILE A 21 1.04 53.61 8.33
C ILE A 21 1.53 52.74 7.16
N GLU A 22 2.67 53.07 6.56
CA GLU A 22 3.27 52.31 5.46
C GLU A 22 3.76 50.94 5.94
N LEU A 23 4.36 50.87 7.13
CA LEU A 23 4.77 49.60 7.74
C LEU A 23 3.57 48.68 7.99
N ILE A 24 2.49 49.22 8.56
CA ILE A 24 1.28 48.45 8.84
C ILE A 24 0.63 47.97 7.53
N ALA A 25 0.60 48.81 6.50
CA ALA A 25 0.07 48.44 5.18
C ALA A 25 0.88 47.31 4.52
N VAL A 26 2.21 47.33 4.64
CA VAL A 26 3.06 46.24 4.11
C VAL A 26 2.85 44.95 4.90
N LEU A 27 2.78 45.03 6.23
CA LEU A 27 2.56 43.86 7.09
C LEU A 27 1.19 43.21 6.88
N THR A 28 0.15 44.01 6.62
CA THR A 28 -1.20 43.47 6.34
C THR A 28 -1.25 42.77 4.98
N ILE A 29 -0.62 43.33 3.95
CA ILE A 29 -0.54 42.67 2.64
C ILE A 29 0.30 41.39 2.76
N LEU A 30 1.43 41.44 3.45
CA LEU A 30 2.29 40.29 3.66
C LEU A 30 1.57 39.17 4.40
N SER A 31 0.76 39.48 5.43
CA SER A 31 0.02 38.46 6.17
C SER A 31 -1.04 37.77 5.32
N VAL A 32 -1.75 38.53 4.47
CA VAL A 32 -2.71 37.96 3.51
C VAL A 32 -1.98 37.03 2.53
N VAL A 33 -0.86 37.48 1.96
CA VAL A 33 -0.08 36.68 1.01
C VAL A 33 0.47 35.41 1.66
N MET A 34 1.03 35.51 2.86
CA MET A 34 1.54 34.35 3.61
C MET A 34 0.44 33.37 3.97
N GLY A 35 -0.76 33.85 4.33
CA GLY A 35 -1.92 33.00 4.59
C GLY A 35 -2.32 32.17 3.37
N LEU A 36 -2.31 32.77 2.18
CA LEU A 36 -2.59 32.08 0.92
C LEU A 36 -1.50 31.03 0.59
N ILE A 37 -0.23 31.39 0.74
CA ILE A 37 0.89 30.47 0.51
C ILE A 37 0.79 29.27 1.45
N TYR A 38 0.58 29.50 2.75
CA TYR A 38 0.47 28.44 3.74
C TYR A 38 -0.70 27.49 3.43
N SER A 39 -1.85 28.04 3.04
CA SER A 39 -3.04 27.25 2.68
C SER A 39 -2.75 26.34 1.48
N THR A 40 -2.17 26.88 0.41
CA THR A 40 -1.86 26.12 -0.81
C THR A 40 -0.81 25.03 -0.56
N ILE A 41 0.24 25.33 0.20
CA ILE A 41 1.26 24.34 0.58
C ILE A 41 0.64 23.21 1.40
N THR A 42 -0.15 23.54 2.42
CA THR A 42 -0.80 22.54 3.28
C THR A 42 -1.75 21.65 2.47
N PHE A 43 -2.52 22.26 1.56
CA PHE A 43 -3.38 21.50 0.65
C PHE A 43 -2.56 20.57 -0.26
N GLY A 44 -1.47 21.06 -0.85
CA GLY A 44 -0.59 20.28 -1.70
C GLY A 44 0.05 19.09 -0.98
N LEU A 45 0.55 19.30 0.24
CA LEU A 45 1.13 18.24 1.07
C LEU A 45 0.08 17.17 1.41
N ASN A 46 -1.13 17.58 1.81
CA ASN A 46 -2.21 16.64 2.12
C ASN A 46 -2.63 15.81 0.91
N ALA A 47 -2.73 16.44 -0.27
CA ALA A 47 -3.03 15.74 -1.51
C ALA A 47 -1.92 14.75 -1.89
N TYR A 48 -0.66 15.16 -1.78
CA TYR A 48 0.49 14.30 -2.03
C TYR A 48 0.49 13.07 -1.11
N HIS A 49 0.27 13.28 0.19
CA HIS A 49 0.19 12.19 1.16
C HIS A 49 -0.93 11.21 0.85
N LYS A 50 -2.13 11.72 0.53
CA LYS A 50 -3.27 10.87 0.16
C LYS A 50 -2.94 9.98 -1.04
N VAL A 51 -2.46 10.58 -2.13
CA VAL A 51 -2.12 9.84 -3.36
C VAL A 51 -1.01 8.81 -3.09
N ARG A 52 -0.01 9.17 -2.28
CA ARG A 52 1.07 8.23 -1.94
C ARG A 52 0.54 6.99 -1.20
N ILE A 53 -0.34 7.17 -0.21
CA ILE A 53 -0.91 6.05 0.54
C ILE A 53 -1.81 5.18 -0.35
N GLU A 54 -2.64 5.80 -1.20
CA GLU A 54 -3.47 5.05 -2.17
C GLU A 54 -2.61 4.24 -3.15
N ASN A 55 -1.50 4.80 -3.63
CA ASN A 55 -0.55 4.06 -4.47
C ASN A 55 0.14 2.93 -3.70
N SER A 56 0.59 3.17 -2.46
CA SER A 56 1.21 2.13 -1.62
C SER A 56 0.27 0.95 -1.40
N LEU A 57 -0.99 1.22 -1.04
CA LEU A 57 -2.02 0.19 -0.88
C LEU A 57 -2.24 -0.61 -2.17
N ARG A 58 -2.21 0.06 -3.32
CA ARG A 58 -2.34 -0.59 -4.62
C ARG A 58 -1.13 -1.46 -4.95
N ASP A 59 0.07 -0.93 -4.79
CA ASP A 59 1.31 -1.64 -5.08
C ASP A 59 1.45 -2.89 -4.19
N GLU A 60 1.09 -2.78 -2.91
CA GLU A 60 1.05 -3.93 -1.99
C GLU A 60 -0.04 -4.93 -2.37
N GLY A 61 -1.23 -4.46 -2.76
CA GLY A 61 -2.30 -5.33 -3.23
C GLY A 61 -1.93 -6.12 -4.49
N ASP A 62 -1.29 -5.45 -5.45
CA ASP A 62 -0.79 -6.05 -6.69
C ASP A 62 0.37 -7.03 -6.39
N LEU A 63 1.27 -6.70 -5.46
CA LEU A 63 2.33 -7.60 -4.98
C LEU A 63 1.76 -8.87 -4.36
N ILE A 64 0.79 -8.74 -3.45
CA ILE A 64 0.13 -9.90 -2.81
C ILE A 64 -0.55 -10.76 -3.85
N MET A 65 -1.41 -10.18 -4.69
CA MET A 65 -2.15 -10.95 -5.69
C MET A 65 -1.22 -11.65 -6.68
N SER A 66 -0.21 -10.94 -7.20
CA SER A 66 0.75 -11.54 -8.14
C SER A 66 1.60 -12.63 -7.49
N SER A 67 1.98 -12.49 -6.21
CA SER A 67 2.73 -13.52 -5.49
C SER A 67 1.88 -14.78 -5.28
N ILE A 68 0.61 -14.63 -4.87
CA ILE A 68 -0.31 -15.76 -4.72
C ILE A 68 -0.56 -16.46 -6.06
N ILE A 69 -0.85 -15.69 -7.12
CA ILE A 69 -1.07 -16.24 -8.46
C ILE A 69 0.18 -16.98 -8.95
N THR A 70 1.35 -16.36 -8.81
CA THR A 70 2.62 -16.94 -9.23
C THR A 70 2.82 -18.26 -8.52
N GLU A 71 2.66 -18.31 -7.19
CA GLU A 71 2.82 -19.54 -6.44
C GLU A 71 1.85 -20.64 -6.89
N LEU A 72 0.57 -20.31 -7.07
CA LEU A 72 -0.43 -21.29 -7.54
C LEU A 72 -0.02 -21.92 -8.88
N TYR A 73 0.50 -21.14 -9.82
CA TYR A 73 0.92 -21.64 -11.13
C TYR A 73 2.30 -22.30 -11.13
N THR A 74 3.24 -21.88 -10.28
CA THR A 74 4.57 -22.49 -10.18
C THR A 74 4.54 -23.79 -9.41
N PHE A 75 3.75 -23.86 -8.33
CA PHE A 75 3.58 -25.08 -7.55
C PHE A 75 2.76 -26.12 -8.31
N GLY A 76 1.71 -25.69 -9.03
CA GLY A 76 0.82 -26.57 -9.79
C GLY A 76 0.17 -27.65 -8.90
N PRO A 77 -0.66 -27.26 -7.91
CA PRO A 77 -1.26 -28.21 -6.98
C PRO A 77 -2.23 -29.16 -7.69
N GLU A 78 -2.19 -30.44 -7.33
CA GLU A 78 -3.21 -31.41 -7.74
C GLU A 78 -4.46 -31.30 -6.85
N ILE A 79 -4.28 -30.91 -5.58
CA ILE A 79 -5.34 -30.76 -4.60
C ILE A 79 -5.10 -29.49 -3.79
N ILE A 80 -6.16 -28.69 -3.63
CA ILE A 80 -6.18 -27.54 -2.73
C ILE A 80 -7.17 -27.83 -1.60
N GLU A 81 -6.77 -27.55 -0.36
CA GLU A 81 -7.57 -27.75 0.84
C GLU A 81 -7.67 -26.45 1.65
N GLN A 82 -8.87 -26.13 2.14
CA GLN A 82 -9.06 -25.03 3.08
C GLN A 82 -8.69 -25.49 4.50
N GLU A 83 -7.87 -24.70 5.20
CA GLU A 83 -7.53 -25.00 6.59
C GLU A 83 -8.77 -24.86 7.51
N GLN A 84 -9.11 -25.91 8.27
CA GLN A 84 -10.29 -25.91 9.13
C GLN A 84 -10.20 -24.81 10.20
N GLY A 85 -11.18 -23.90 10.19
CA GLY A 85 -11.27 -22.81 11.17
C GLY A 85 -10.49 -21.54 10.77
N ASN A 86 -9.79 -21.53 9.63
CA ASN A 86 -9.10 -20.35 9.12
C ASN A 86 -9.49 -20.04 7.67
N THR A 87 -10.29 -18.98 7.49
CA THR A 87 -10.73 -18.52 6.16
C THR A 87 -9.66 -17.71 5.44
N SER A 88 -8.42 -17.69 5.92
CA SER A 88 -7.32 -16.88 5.37
C SER A 88 -6.10 -17.72 5.01
N SER A 89 -6.27 -19.05 4.96
CA SER A 89 -5.20 -20.02 4.76
C SER A 89 -5.69 -21.18 3.91
N ILE A 90 -4.94 -21.48 2.85
CA ILE A 90 -5.15 -22.63 1.98
C ILE A 90 -3.86 -23.44 1.90
N LEU A 91 -4.03 -24.76 1.80
CA LEU A 91 -2.94 -25.72 1.66
C LEU A 91 -2.93 -26.28 0.24
N LEU A 92 -1.79 -26.17 -0.42
CA LEU A 92 -1.50 -26.66 -1.75
C LEU A 92 -0.80 -28.02 -1.60
N LYS A 93 -1.32 -29.05 -2.28
CA LYS A 93 -0.72 -30.39 -2.29
C LYS A 93 -0.45 -30.83 -3.72
N SER A 94 0.77 -31.31 -3.96
CA SER A 94 1.17 -31.90 -5.24
C SER A 94 1.96 -33.17 -5.00
N ARG A 95 1.79 -34.15 -5.88
CA ARG A 95 2.53 -35.41 -5.84
C ARG A 95 3.82 -35.25 -6.64
N ASP A 96 4.96 -35.30 -5.97
CA ASP A 96 6.24 -35.30 -6.67
C ASP A 96 6.46 -36.67 -7.35
N GLN A 97 6.52 -36.68 -8.68
CA GLN A 97 6.81 -37.88 -9.48
C GLN A 97 8.32 -38.08 -9.72
N SER A 98 9.18 -37.25 -9.14
CA SER A 98 10.64 -37.29 -9.36
C SER A 98 11.35 -38.43 -8.61
N ALA A 99 10.70 -39.06 -7.63
CA ALA A 99 11.25 -40.22 -6.95
C ALA A 99 10.93 -41.52 -7.72
N GLN A 100 11.85 -41.98 -8.55
CA GLN A 100 11.88 -43.36 -9.09
C GLN A 100 12.07 -44.45 -7.99
N ASN A 101 11.78 -44.15 -6.73
CA ASN A 101 11.85 -45.07 -5.60
C ASN A 101 10.60 -44.89 -4.71
N LEU A 102 10.18 -46.00 -4.09
CA LEU A 102 8.90 -46.33 -3.44
C LEU A 102 8.37 -45.40 -2.32
N ASP A 103 8.86 -44.18 -2.15
CA ASP A 103 8.34 -43.19 -1.21
C ASP A 103 7.93 -41.93 -1.98
N ALA A 104 6.65 -41.85 -2.38
CA ALA A 104 6.08 -40.64 -2.95
C ALA A 104 6.15 -39.52 -1.89
N VAL A 105 7.06 -38.57 -2.06
CA VAL A 105 7.15 -37.42 -1.17
C VAL A 105 6.04 -36.44 -1.58
N GLU A 106 5.02 -36.31 -0.73
CA GLU A 106 3.99 -35.27 -0.90
C GLU A 106 4.63 -33.91 -0.63
N LYS A 107 4.72 -33.06 -1.65
CA LYS A 107 5.10 -31.66 -1.48
C LYS A 107 3.86 -30.91 -1.02
N SER A 108 3.97 -30.15 0.07
CA SER A 108 2.90 -29.27 0.55
C SER A 108 3.41 -27.86 0.81
N GLU A 109 2.60 -26.88 0.44
CA GLU A 109 2.91 -25.46 0.54
C GLU A 109 1.65 -24.71 0.98
N ALA A 110 1.78 -23.75 1.90
CA ALA A 110 0.62 -23.03 2.43
C ALA A 110 0.65 -21.59 1.96
N VAL A 111 -0.49 -21.08 1.52
CA VAL A 111 -0.70 -19.63 1.30
C VAL A 111 -1.59 -19.16 2.42
N ALA A 112 -1.04 -18.35 3.33
CA ALA A 112 -1.74 -17.97 4.55
C ALA A 112 -1.47 -16.52 4.95
N ILE A 113 -2.52 -15.80 5.30
CA ILE A 113 -2.43 -14.50 5.97
C ILE A 113 -2.33 -14.80 7.47
N LYS A 114 -1.16 -14.53 8.06
CA LYS A 114 -0.84 -14.86 9.47
C LYS A 114 -0.37 -13.61 10.23
N GLY A 115 -0.32 -13.74 11.56
CA GLY A 115 0.15 -12.72 12.48
C GLY A 115 -0.94 -12.20 13.42
N GLU A 116 -0.55 -11.76 14.62
CA GLU A 116 -1.46 -11.25 15.68
C GLU A 116 -2.36 -10.10 15.20
N THR A 117 -1.96 -9.41 14.13
CA THR A 117 -2.72 -8.33 13.48
C THR A 117 -2.92 -8.55 11.98
N GLN A 118 -2.72 -9.77 11.45
CA GLN A 118 -2.80 -10.08 10.00
C GLN A 118 -1.96 -9.11 9.15
N LYS A 119 -0.73 -8.81 9.58
CA LYS A 119 0.17 -7.88 8.87
C LYS A 119 1.14 -8.54 7.91
N SER A 120 1.07 -9.85 7.76
CA SER A 120 1.95 -10.54 6.82
C SER A 120 1.28 -11.69 6.10
N LEU A 121 1.68 -11.83 4.84
CA LEU A 121 1.34 -12.93 3.98
C LEU A 121 2.51 -13.91 3.99
N TYR A 122 2.19 -15.17 4.24
CA TYR A 122 3.12 -16.27 4.15
C TYR A 122 2.80 -17.10 2.92
N ILE A 123 3.82 -17.34 2.10
CA ILE A 123 3.78 -18.28 0.99
C ILE A 123 4.85 -19.33 1.29
N GLY A 124 4.42 -20.56 1.56
CA GLY A 124 5.27 -21.60 2.11
C GLY A 124 5.86 -21.17 3.46
N ASN A 125 7.19 -21.03 3.48
CA ASN A 125 7.94 -20.56 4.66
C ASN A 125 8.46 -19.12 4.51
N GLU A 126 8.16 -18.44 3.41
CA GLU A 126 8.62 -17.08 3.16
C GLU A 126 7.55 -16.06 3.57
N GLU A 127 7.98 -15.01 4.26
CA GLU A 127 7.15 -13.86 4.63
C GLU A 127 7.28 -12.78 3.56
N ILE A 128 6.14 -12.36 3.01
CA ILE A 128 6.06 -11.19 2.14
C ILE A 128 5.81 -9.98 3.03
N GLY A 129 6.84 -9.13 3.16
CA GLY A 129 6.78 -7.90 3.93
C GLY A 129 5.82 -6.90 3.31
N ILE A 130 4.83 -6.46 4.09
CA ILE A 130 3.84 -5.45 3.73
C ILE A 130 3.67 -4.48 4.89
N ASP A 131 3.36 -3.22 4.57
CA ASP A 131 3.12 -2.19 5.59
C ASP A 131 1.64 -2.14 6.00
N SER A 132 0.74 -2.64 5.15
CA SER A 132 -0.70 -2.67 5.40
C SER A 132 -1.13 -3.71 6.42
N ASP A 133 -2.16 -3.35 7.18
CA ASP A 133 -2.94 -4.28 7.98
C ASP A 133 -3.93 -5.02 7.05
N LEU A 134 -3.87 -6.36 7.02
CA LEU A 134 -4.77 -7.21 6.23
C LEU A 134 -5.99 -7.69 7.01
N SER A 135 -6.28 -7.12 8.19
CA SER A 135 -7.43 -7.52 9.01
C SER A 135 -8.74 -7.51 8.21
N GLY A 136 -9.36 -8.69 8.15
CA GLY A 136 -10.60 -8.92 7.39
C GLY A 136 -10.38 -9.34 5.94
N SER A 137 -9.12 -9.59 5.54
CA SER A 137 -8.81 -10.31 4.30
C SER A 137 -9.15 -11.79 4.45
N VAL A 138 -9.58 -12.40 3.35
CA VAL A 138 -10.10 -13.77 3.31
C VAL A 138 -9.62 -14.45 2.03
N ILE A 139 -9.16 -15.69 2.16
CA ILE A 139 -8.85 -16.62 1.07
C ILE A 139 -9.76 -17.81 1.24
N ASN A 140 -10.82 -17.86 0.42
CA ASN A 140 -11.84 -18.89 0.50
C ASN A 140 -11.81 -19.80 -0.73
N LEU A 141 -11.87 -21.09 -0.47
CA LEU A 141 -11.96 -22.13 -1.49
C LEU A 141 -13.42 -22.54 -1.72
N ASP A 142 -13.90 -22.40 -2.96
CA ASP A 142 -15.19 -22.93 -3.40
C ASP A 142 -14.98 -24.23 -4.19
N CYS A 143 -15.18 -25.34 -3.49
CA CYS A 143 -15.12 -26.71 -3.99
C CYS A 143 -16.50 -27.39 -3.96
N GLN A 144 -17.58 -26.70 -4.32
CA GLN A 144 -18.94 -27.27 -4.36
C GLN A 144 -19.39 -27.92 -3.03
N GLY A 145 -18.92 -27.39 -1.90
CA GLY A 145 -19.22 -27.89 -0.55
C GLY A 145 -18.22 -28.90 0.03
N LEU A 146 -17.14 -29.24 -0.69
CA LEU A 146 -16.03 -30.04 -0.17
C LEU A 146 -14.96 -29.15 0.44
N ALA A 147 -14.20 -29.66 1.43
CA ALA A 147 -13.09 -28.94 2.06
C ALA A 147 -11.79 -29.00 1.23
N ALA A 148 -11.70 -29.95 0.29
CA ALA A 148 -10.58 -30.12 -0.62
C ALA A 148 -11.09 -30.54 -2.01
N CYS A 149 -10.45 -30.04 -3.07
CA CYS A 149 -10.76 -30.43 -4.45
C CYS A 149 -9.56 -30.27 -5.38
N SER A 150 -9.61 -30.98 -6.50
CA SER A 150 -8.62 -30.88 -7.58
C SER A 150 -8.97 -29.85 -8.65
N SER A 151 -10.20 -29.33 -8.62
CA SER A 151 -10.63 -28.20 -9.46
C SER A 151 -11.75 -27.45 -8.76
N GLY A 152 -11.70 -26.13 -8.82
CA GLY A 152 -12.62 -25.26 -8.08
C GLY A 152 -12.32 -23.79 -8.31
N LEU A 153 -12.87 -22.94 -7.44
CA LEU A 153 -12.62 -21.49 -7.46
C LEU A 153 -11.96 -21.05 -6.15
N ILE A 154 -10.81 -20.39 -6.24
CA ILE A 154 -10.21 -19.67 -5.12
C ILE A 154 -10.71 -18.24 -5.19
N GLN A 155 -11.41 -17.80 -4.16
CA GLN A 155 -11.83 -16.40 -4.00
C GLN A 155 -10.94 -15.72 -2.97
N ILE A 156 -10.23 -14.68 -3.41
CA ILE A 156 -9.36 -13.87 -2.57
C ILE A 156 -10.01 -12.50 -2.40
N LYS A 157 -10.26 -12.12 -1.15
CA LYS A 157 -10.69 -10.78 -0.76
C LYS A 157 -9.60 -10.18 0.10
N LEU A 158 -8.91 -9.17 -0.41
CA LEU A 158 -7.91 -8.43 0.36
C LEU A 158 -8.51 -7.12 0.83
N LYS A 159 -8.38 -6.86 2.12
CA LYS A 159 -8.65 -5.58 2.75
C LYS A 159 -7.33 -5.04 3.27
N LEU A 160 -6.71 -4.12 2.53
CA LEU A 160 -5.48 -3.46 2.94
C LEU A 160 -5.85 -2.17 3.66
N LYS A 161 -5.35 -1.99 4.88
CA LYS A 161 -5.59 -0.78 5.69
C LYS A 161 -4.27 -0.13 6.12
N GLN A 162 -4.18 1.18 5.92
CA GLN A 162 -3.07 2.01 6.41
C GLN A 162 -3.61 3.26 7.12
N SER A 163 -2.98 3.67 8.22
CA SER A 163 -3.36 4.88 8.95
C SER A 163 -2.29 5.96 8.77
N TYR A 164 -2.69 7.13 8.26
CA TYR A 164 -1.80 8.27 8.08
C TYR A 164 -2.47 9.57 8.54
N GLY A 165 -1.78 10.34 9.40
CA GLY A 165 -2.30 11.62 9.88
C GLY A 165 -3.63 11.52 10.65
N GLY A 166 -3.86 10.39 11.33
CA GLY A 166 -5.10 10.12 12.07
C GLY A 166 -6.30 9.78 11.18
N LYS A 167 -6.09 9.52 9.89
CA LYS A 167 -7.10 9.03 8.96
C LYS A 167 -6.73 7.64 8.49
N ASP A 168 -7.73 6.77 8.46
CA ASP A 168 -7.59 5.43 7.91
C ASP A 168 -7.90 5.46 6.41
N HIS A 169 -7.01 4.84 5.65
CA HIS A 169 -7.14 4.59 4.22
C HIS A 169 -7.29 3.08 4.02
N GLU A 170 -8.28 2.69 3.23
CA GLU A 170 -8.54 1.28 2.93
C GLU A 170 -8.64 1.04 1.42
N LEU A 171 -8.15 -0.12 0.99
CA LEU A 171 -8.32 -0.64 -0.35
C LEU A 171 -8.90 -2.05 -0.24
N MET A 172 -9.98 -2.29 -0.97
CA MET A 172 -10.58 -3.62 -1.11
C MET A 172 -10.31 -4.15 -2.50
N LEU A 173 -9.71 -5.34 -2.57
CA LEU A 173 -9.46 -6.06 -3.81
C LEU A 173 -10.17 -7.40 -3.74
N GLU A 174 -10.92 -7.74 -4.78
CA GLU A 174 -11.53 -9.06 -4.91
C GLU A 174 -11.04 -9.72 -6.18
N SER A 175 -10.59 -10.97 -6.07
CA SER A 175 -10.22 -11.79 -7.21
C SER A 175 -10.78 -13.20 -7.08
N LYS A 176 -11.01 -13.85 -8.22
CA LYS A 176 -11.45 -15.24 -8.32
C LYS A 176 -10.59 -15.96 -9.35
N PHE A 177 -10.03 -17.09 -8.96
CA PHE A 177 -9.16 -17.90 -9.80
C PHE A 177 -9.73 -19.31 -9.92
N GLY A 178 -9.85 -19.79 -11.15
CA GLY A 178 -10.13 -21.20 -11.41
C GLY A 178 -8.83 -21.98 -11.48
N PHE A 179 -8.85 -23.20 -10.95
CA PHE A 179 -7.76 -24.16 -11.07
C PHE A 179 -8.32 -25.53 -11.47
#